data_AF-A0A2M7B3D8-F1
#
_entry.id   AF-A0A2M7B3D8-F1
#
_cell.length_a   1.000
_cell.length_b   1.000
_cell.length_c   1.000
_cell.angle_alpha   90.00
_cell.angle_beta   90.00
_cell.angle_gamma   90.00
#
_symmetry.space_group_name_H-M   'P 1'
#
loop_
_entity.id
_entity.type
_entity.pdbx_description
1 polymer ?
#
loop_
_entity_poly.entity_id
_entity_poly.type
_entity_poly.pdbx_seq_one_letter_code
_entity_poly.pdbx_strand_id
1 'polypeptide(L)'
;MTTLHLVSHTHWDREWYLTFQQFRLKLVHLIDGLLDILAHDRNFKYFMLDGQTIVLDDYLLMRPEREADLRRYIKNGRILVGP
;
A
#
# COMPACT_ATOMS: atom_id res chain seq x y z
N MET A 1 -21.41 21.08 14.06
CA MET A 1 -20.61 19.86 14.38
C MET A 1 -19.43 19.82 13.43
N THR A 2 -18.23 19.55 13.94
CA THR A 2 -17.01 19.44 13.14
C THR A 2 -16.81 18.00 12.71
N THR A 3 -16.46 17.77 11.44
CA THR A 3 -16.15 16.44 10.92
C THR A 3 -14.63 16.23 10.94
N LEU A 4 -14.16 15.15 11.56
CA LEU A 4 -12.75 14.74 11.54
C LEU A 4 -12.56 13.64 10.48
N HIS A 5 -11.63 13.85 9.56
CA HIS A 5 -11.24 12.85 8.58
C HIS A 5 -9.88 12.25 8.95
N LEU A 6 -9.83 10.93 9.14
CA LEU A 6 -8.59 10.19 9.33
C LEU A 6 -8.23 9.48 8.02
N VAL A 7 -7.00 9.68 7.54
CA VAL A 7 -6.47 9.04 6.34
C VAL A 7 -5.25 8.22 6.75
N SER A 8 -5.38 6.89 6.70
CA SER A 8 -4.25 5.99 6.87
C SER A 8 -3.37 6.05 5.61
N HIS A 9 -2.09 6.36 5.79
CA HIS A 9 -1.10 6.39 4.73
C HIS A 9 0.27 6.01 5.28
N THR A 10 1.22 5.80 4.37
CA THR A 10 2.65 5.85 4.69
C THR A 10 3.29 6.87 3.75
N HIS A 11 4.31 7.57 4.23
CA HIS A 11 5.23 8.27 3.35
C HIS A 11 6.36 7.32 3.00
N TRP A 12 6.57 7.07 1.70
CA TRP A 12 7.46 6.01 1.24
C TRP A 12 8.59 6.56 0.37
N ASP A 13 9.67 6.96 1.02
CA ASP A 13 10.93 7.19 0.34
C ASP A 13 11.42 5.88 -0.30
N ARG A 14 11.49 5.87 -1.64
CA ARG A 14 11.88 4.67 -2.40
C ARG A 14 13.30 4.19 -2.04
N GLU A 15 14.17 5.15 -1.75
CA GLU A 15 15.52 4.94 -1.24
C GLU A 15 15.99 6.18 -0.48
N TRP A 16 16.79 6.01 0.57
CA TRP A 16 17.30 7.13 1.36
C TRP A 16 18.54 6.73 2.18
N TYR A 17 18.41 6.59 3.51
CA TYR A 17 19.51 6.24 4.42
C TYR A 17 19.84 4.74 4.47
N LEU A 18 19.04 3.92 3.78
CA LEU A 18 19.31 2.51 3.50
C LEU A 18 19.29 2.31 1.99
N THR A 19 19.87 1.20 1.54
CA THR A 19 19.84 0.84 0.12
C THR A 19 18.40 0.64 -0.37
N PHE A 20 18.17 0.90 -1.66
CA PHE A 20 16.89 0.62 -2.32
C PHE A 20 16.33 -0.77 -2.00
N GLN A 21 17.16 -1.83 -2.02
CA GLN A 21 16.68 -3.19 -1.77
C GLN A 21 16.22 -3.40 -0.32
N GLN A 22 16.86 -2.73 0.65
CA GLN A 22 16.41 -2.79 2.05
C GLN A 22 15.06 -2.09 2.23
N PHE A 23 14.85 -0.94 1.57
CA PHE A 23 13.53 -0.32 1.52
C PHE A 23 12.53 -1.21 0.80
N ARG A 24 12.86 -1.78 -0.37
CA ARG A 24 11.96 -2.67 -1.11
C ARG A 24 11.50 -3.89 -0.30
N LEU A 25 12.36 -4.49 0.53
CA LEU A 25 11.94 -5.55 1.45
C LEU A 25 10.95 -5.05 2.51
N LYS A 26 11.16 -3.84 3.05
CA LYS A 26 10.19 -3.22 3.96
C LYS A 26 8.86 -2.90 3.26
N LEU A 27 8.89 -2.52 1.99
CA LEU A 27 7.69 -2.27 1.18
C LEU A 27 6.87 -3.56 1.03
N VAL A 28 7.54 -4.69 0.79
CA VAL A 28 6.89 -6.01 0.75
C VAL A 28 6.16 -6.30 2.06
N HIS A 29 6.81 -6.12 3.21
CA HIS A 29 6.15 -6.32 4.50
C HIS A 29 4.97 -5.37 4.74
N LEU A 30 5.10 -4.10 4.31
CA LEU A 30 4.02 -3.13 4.43
C LEU A 30 2.79 -3.54 3.63
N ILE A 31 2.97 -3.92 2.37
CA ILE A 31 1.85 -4.27 1.49
C ILE A 31 1.27 -5.64 1.88
N ASP A 32 2.10 -6.63 2.22
CA ASP A 32 1.61 -7.92 2.72
C ASP A 32 0.74 -7.72 3.98
N GLY A 33 1.20 -6.91 4.94
CA GLY A 33 0.43 -6.56 6.13
C GLY A 33 -0.86 -5.79 5.83
N LEU A 34 -0.83 -4.85 4.87
CA LEU A 34 -2.02 -4.13 4.42
C LEU A 34 -3.05 -5.09 3.81
N LEU A 35 -2.64 -6.01 2.94
CA LEU A 35 -3.52 -7.00 2.32
C LEU A 35 -4.15 -7.91 3.38
N ASP A 36 -3.39 -8.32 4.39
CA ASP A 36 -3.90 -9.11 5.51
C ASP A 36 -4.95 -8.33 6.33
N ILE A 37 -4.69 -7.06 6.65
CA ILE A 37 -5.67 -6.19 7.34
C ILE A 37 -6.95 -6.08 6.50
N LEU A 38 -6.83 -5.80 5.20
CA LEU A 38 -8.00 -5.63 4.33
C LEU A 38 -8.80 -6.92 4.13
N ALA A 39 -8.17 -8.09 4.29
CA ALA A 39 -8.84 -9.39 4.24
C ALA A 39 -9.64 -9.68 5.51
N HIS A 40 -9.14 -9.29 6.68
CA HIS A 40 -9.71 -9.68 7.97
C HIS A 40 -10.55 -8.58 8.65
N ASP A 41 -10.26 -7.30 8.40
CA ASP A 41 -10.98 -6.16 8.97
C ASP A 41 -11.78 -5.40 7.89
N ARG A 42 -13.10 -5.51 7.96
CA ARG A 42 -14.03 -4.79 7.07
C ARG A 42 -14.19 -3.32 7.45
N ASN A 43 -13.83 -2.92 8.66
CA ASN A 43 -13.94 -1.54 9.14
C ASN A 43 -12.75 -0.68 8.72
N PHE A 44 -11.63 -1.30 8.34
CA PHE A 44 -10.48 -0.59 7.76
C PHE A 44 -10.84 -0.05 6.37
N LYS A 45 -11.16 1.25 6.27
CA LYS A 45 -11.83 1.80 5.08
C LYS A 45 -10.94 1.85 3.84
N TYR A 46 -9.84 2.60 3.91
CA TYR A 46 -8.94 2.83 2.79
C TYR A 46 -7.53 3.14 3.29
N PHE A 47 -6.54 2.85 2.45
CA PHE A 47 -5.13 3.22 2.66
C PHE A 47 -4.60 4.01 1.45
N MET A 48 -3.95 5.15 1.69
CA MET A 48 -3.29 5.94 0.65
C MET A 48 -1.82 5.54 0.50
N LEU A 49 -1.47 4.96 -0.66
CA LEU A 49 -0.10 4.57 -1.04
C LEU A 49 0.69 5.77 -1.60
N ASP A 50 0.80 6.82 -0.80
CA ASP A 50 1.74 7.95 -0.97
C ASP A 50 1.67 8.71 -2.32
N GLY A 51 0.59 8.58 -3.08
CA GLY A 51 0.38 9.33 -4.34
C GLY A 51 1.33 8.93 -5.48
N GLN A 52 2.08 7.84 -5.33
CA GLN A 52 3.01 7.33 -6.32
C GLN A 52 2.60 5.92 -6.75
N THR A 53 2.64 5.65 -8.06
CA THR A 53 2.25 4.34 -8.59
C THR A 53 3.41 3.34 -8.63
N ILE A 54 4.66 3.80 -8.58
CA ILE A 54 5.86 2.94 -8.70
C ILE A 54 6.00 1.91 -7.57
N VAL A 55 5.40 2.16 -6.40
CA VAL A 55 5.37 1.19 -5.29
C VAL A 55 4.63 -0.10 -5.66
N LEU A 56 3.69 -0.05 -6.61
CA LEU A 56 3.00 -1.23 -7.11
C LEU A 56 3.97 -2.12 -7.89
N ASP A 57 4.77 -1.53 -8.78
CA ASP A 57 5.74 -2.26 -9.60
C ASP A 57 6.85 -2.84 -8.73
N ASP A 58 7.39 -2.05 -7.79
CA ASP A 58 8.45 -2.50 -6.88
C ASP A 58 8.02 -3.71 -6.03
N TYR A 59 6.75 -3.71 -5.60
CA TYR A 59 6.14 -4.82 -4.89
C TYR A 59 5.88 -6.03 -5.79
N LEU A 60 5.24 -5.85 -6.95
CA LEU A 60 4.88 -6.96 -7.85
C LEU A 60 6.09 -7.61 -8.50
N LEU A 61 7.22 -6.89 -8.64
CA LEU A 61 8.48 -7.50 -9.01
C LEU A 61 9.03 -8.47 -7.94
N MET A 62 8.58 -8.39 -6.68
CA MET A 62 8.90 -9.34 -5.60
C MET A 62 7.80 -10.38 -5.36
N ARG A 63 6.54 -9.98 -5.57
CA ARG A 63 5.31 -10.73 -5.23
C ARG A 63 4.33 -10.76 -6.42
N PRO A 64 4.71 -11.29 -7.60
CA PRO A 64 3.85 -11.25 -8.79
C PRO A 64 2.51 -11.96 -8.57
N GLU A 65 2.46 -12.97 -7.71
CA GLU A 65 1.25 -13.72 -7.35
C GLU A 65 0.18 -12.87 -6.67
N ARG A 66 0.54 -11.69 -6.14
CA ARG A 66 -0.37 -10.79 -5.40
C ARG A 66 -1.07 -9.75 -6.28
N GLU A 67 -0.84 -9.76 -7.59
CA GLU A 67 -1.45 -8.80 -8.52
C GLU A 67 -2.98 -8.82 -8.45
N ALA A 68 -3.59 -10.01 -8.38
CA ALA A 68 -5.04 -10.14 -8.33
C ALA A 68 -5.63 -9.52 -7.04
N ASP A 69 -4.95 -9.65 -5.91
CA ASP A 69 -5.36 -9.07 -4.63
C ASP A 69 -5.28 -7.54 -4.67
N LEU A 70 -4.14 -6.99 -5.13
CA LEU A 70 -3.98 -5.54 -5.29
C LEU A 70 -5.03 -4.97 -6.25
N ARG A 71 -5.24 -5.60 -7.41
CA ARG A 71 -6.24 -5.18 -8.39
C ARG A 71 -7.65 -5.18 -7.79
N ARG A 72 -8.00 -6.17 -6.96
CA ARG A 72 -9.28 -6.23 -6.25
C ARG A 72 -9.46 -5.02 -5.33
N TYR A 73 -8.47 -4.74 -4.49
CA TYR A 73 -8.56 -3.68 -3.48
C TYR A 73 -8.40 -2.26 -4.05
N ILE A 74 -7.70 -2.10 -5.17
CA ILE A 74 -7.64 -0.82 -5.88
C ILE A 74 -9.00 -0.55 -6.55
N LYS A 75 -9.57 -1.53 -7.27
CA LYS A 75 -10.87 -1.36 -7.95
C LYS A 75 -12.03 -1.08 -6.99
N ASN A 76 -12.00 -1.60 -5.78
CA ASN A 76 -13.03 -1.36 -4.77
C ASN A 76 -12.74 -0.12 -3.89
N GLY A 77 -11.70 0.66 -4.20
CA GLY A 77 -11.37 1.90 -3.52
C GLY A 77 -10.80 1.74 -2.10
N ARG A 78 -10.37 0.54 -1.71
CA ARG A 78 -9.77 0.30 -0.39
C ARG A 78 -8.24 0.51 -0.38
N ILE A 79 -7.61 0.48 -1.54
CA ILE A 79 -6.23 0.96 -1.72
C ILE A 79 -6.27 2.12 -2.72
N LEU A 80 -5.90 3.30 -2.25
CA LEU A 80 -5.78 4.50 -3.06
C LEU A 80 -4.33 4.59 -3.54
N VAL A 81 -4.17 4.70 -4.85
CA VAL A 81 -2.88 4.83 -5.54
C VAL A 81 -2.92 6.13 -6.33
N GLY A 82 -1.75 6.65 -6.73
CA GLY A 82 -1.68 7.97 -7.36
C GLY A 82 -2.53 8.13 -8.64
N PRO A 83 -2.68 9.37 -9.14
CA PRO A 83 -2.44 10.61 -8.38
C PRO A 83 -3.49 10.78 -7.26
#